data_AF-A0A538KQD3-F1
#
_entry.id   AF-A0A538KQD3-F1
#
_cell.length_a   1.000
_cell.length_b   1.000
_cell.length_c   1.000
_cell.angle_alpha   90.00
_cell.angle_beta   90.00
_cell.angle_gamma   90.00
#
_symmetry.space_group_name_H-M   'P 1'
#
loop_
_entity.id
_entity.type
_entity.pdbx_description
1 polymer ?
#
loop_
_entity_poly.entity_id
_entity_poly.type
_entity_poly.pdbx_seq_one_letter_code
_entity_poly.pdbx_strand_id
1 'polypeptide(L)'
;MQRGSAAARSGRFPRRRKRIVRAPNAGRAGNGDEAAFATLFERYHRRLERYCRSIVRHDEDARDAAQSAMAKALVGLRRNDGALHLQPWLFRIAHNEAITLLRGRPAHVALDDDLLAPVGDPLGALLAREHLARTLESVRELPALQREALSLRAVAGLSHEEIGAATGTSAARAKHVVFRARAALIADESARDEDCSVIRALLGEGDGRRRRALAVRGHLRGCGACRAWDAAHRRRRIAPAAA
;
A
#
# COMPACT_ATOMS: atom_id res chain seq x y z
N MET A 1 7.69 22.80 -53.18
CA MET A 1 7.34 21.36 -53.17
C MET A 1 7.06 20.93 -51.75
N GLN A 2 5.91 20.28 -51.55
CA GLN A 2 5.37 19.82 -50.27
C GLN A 2 5.91 18.43 -49.87
N ARG A 3 5.63 18.06 -48.61
CA ARG A 3 5.44 16.70 -48.02
C ARG A 3 6.66 16.15 -47.25
N GLY A 4 6.52 15.58 -46.05
CA GLY A 4 5.32 15.30 -45.27
C GLY A 4 5.67 14.82 -43.86
N SER A 5 4.94 15.34 -42.88
CA SER A 5 5.02 14.98 -41.46
C SER A 5 4.28 13.67 -41.20
N ALA A 6 4.98 12.67 -40.68
CA ALA A 6 4.40 11.37 -40.31
C ALA A 6 3.85 11.42 -38.88
N ALA A 7 2.56 11.74 -38.76
CA ALA A 7 1.79 11.60 -37.53
C ALA A 7 1.64 10.10 -37.18
N ALA A 8 2.32 9.66 -36.12
CA ALA A 8 2.14 8.33 -35.56
C ALA A 8 0.81 8.26 -34.79
N ARG A 9 -0.02 7.32 -35.24
CA ARG A 9 -1.45 7.17 -34.92
C ARG A 9 -1.67 6.79 -33.45
N SER A 10 -2.60 7.50 -32.83
CA SER A 10 -3.14 7.22 -31.50
C SER A 10 -3.94 5.91 -31.52
N GLY A 11 -3.38 4.86 -30.91
CA GLY A 11 -4.07 3.61 -30.62
C GLY A 11 -5.17 3.82 -29.59
N ARG A 12 -6.37 4.19 -30.06
CA ARG A 12 -7.58 4.34 -29.26
C ARG A 12 -8.08 2.96 -28.84
N PHE A 13 -7.66 2.51 -27.65
CA PHE A 13 -8.17 1.26 -27.06
C PHE A 13 -9.69 1.37 -26.81
N PRO A 14 -10.48 0.35 -27.19
CA PRO A 14 -11.92 0.35 -26.96
C PRO A 14 -12.19 0.20 -25.46
N ARG A 15 -12.70 1.27 -24.84
CA ARG A 15 -13.19 1.25 -23.47
C ARG A 15 -14.49 0.44 -23.43
N ARG A 16 -14.46 -0.78 -22.88
CA ARG A 16 -15.67 -1.45 -22.39
C ARG A 16 -16.24 -0.58 -21.26
N ARG A 17 -17.23 0.25 -21.58
CA ARG A 17 -17.97 1.06 -20.62
C ARG A 17 -18.83 0.13 -19.77
N LYS A 18 -18.33 -0.32 -18.62
CA LYS A 18 -19.25 -0.75 -17.56
C LYS A 18 -20.05 0.49 -17.12
N ARG A 19 -21.37 0.30 -17.00
CA ARG A 19 -22.35 1.34 -16.67
C ARG A 19 -21.90 2.06 -15.39
N ILE A 20 -21.44 3.30 -15.54
CA ILE A 20 -21.08 4.17 -14.40
C ILE A 20 -22.38 4.53 -13.71
N VAL A 21 -22.71 3.86 -12.62
CA VAL A 21 -23.91 4.16 -11.85
C VAL A 21 -23.57 5.38 -10.98
N ARG A 22 -24.06 6.56 -11.39
CA ARG A 22 -24.11 7.74 -10.50
C ARG A 22 -24.85 7.28 -9.25
N ALA A 23 -24.23 7.36 -8.07
CA ALA A 23 -24.92 7.00 -6.85
C ALA A 23 -26.04 8.04 -6.62
N PRO A 24 -27.33 7.66 -6.73
CA PRO A 24 -28.42 8.64 -6.68
C PRO A 24 -28.43 9.43 -5.37
N ASN A 25 -28.02 8.79 -4.28
CA ASN A 25 -27.88 9.43 -2.97
C ASN A 25 -26.70 10.42 -2.89
N ALA A 26 -25.66 10.29 -3.74
CA ALA A 26 -24.56 11.25 -3.76
C ALA A 26 -24.97 12.60 -4.35
N GLY A 27 -25.77 12.59 -5.43
CA GLY A 27 -26.32 13.82 -6.00
C GLY A 27 -27.28 14.51 -5.03
N ARG A 28 -28.20 13.75 -4.43
CA ARG A 28 -29.13 14.26 -3.41
C ARG A 28 -28.40 14.84 -2.19
N ALA A 29 -27.43 14.12 -1.65
CA ALA A 29 -26.62 14.60 -0.52
C ALA A 29 -25.84 15.88 -0.87
N GLY A 30 -25.34 16.00 -2.10
CA GLY A 30 -24.72 17.24 -2.60
C GLY A 30 -25.66 18.44 -2.60
N ASN A 31 -26.95 18.20 -2.86
CA ASN A 31 -28.00 19.23 -2.83
C ASN A 31 -28.53 19.53 -1.41
N GLY A 32 -27.93 18.96 -0.37
CA GLY A 32 -28.31 19.20 1.03
C GLY A 32 -29.30 18.18 1.62
N ASP A 33 -29.62 17.10 0.93
CA ASP A 33 -30.48 16.03 1.46
C ASP A 33 -29.75 15.22 2.55
N GLU A 34 -30.10 15.47 3.81
CA GLU A 34 -29.49 14.82 4.97
C GLU A 34 -29.78 13.32 5.03
N ALA A 35 -30.98 12.88 4.65
CA ALA A 35 -31.34 11.46 4.65
C ALA A 35 -30.54 10.69 3.58
N ALA A 36 -30.29 11.32 2.43
CA ALA A 36 -29.42 10.76 1.41
C ALA A 36 -27.97 10.63 1.92
N PHE A 37 -27.47 11.62 2.66
CA PHE A 37 -26.14 11.53 3.27
C PHE A 37 -26.08 10.47 4.37
N ALA A 38 -27.09 10.37 5.24
CA ALA A 38 -27.19 9.33 6.26
C ALA A 38 -27.09 7.92 5.64
N THR A 39 -27.77 7.69 4.53
CA THR A 39 -27.67 6.42 3.79
C THR A 39 -26.25 6.14 3.29
N LEU A 40 -25.52 7.17 2.84
CA LEU A 40 -24.12 7.02 2.45
C LEU A 40 -23.22 6.74 3.66
N PHE A 41 -23.49 7.41 4.78
CA PHE A 41 -22.76 7.23 6.03
C PHE A 41 -22.88 5.78 6.51
N GLU A 42 -24.09 5.26 6.67
CA GLU A 42 -24.32 3.87 7.10
C GLU A 42 -23.62 2.85 6.20
N ARG A 43 -23.62 3.11 4.89
CA ARG A 43 -23.02 2.21 3.90
C ARG A 43 -21.49 2.19 3.93
N TYR A 44 -20.85 3.33 4.16
CA TYR A 44 -19.41 3.48 3.95
C TYR A 44 -18.62 3.67 5.24
N HIS A 45 -19.17 4.31 6.28
CA HIS A 45 -18.41 4.70 7.49
C HIS A 45 -17.65 3.52 8.11
N ARG A 46 -18.33 2.41 8.41
CA ARG A 46 -17.69 1.18 8.96
C ARG A 46 -16.60 0.60 8.05
N ARG A 47 -16.75 0.72 6.72
CA ARG A 47 -15.74 0.24 5.76
C ARG A 47 -14.53 1.17 5.72
N LEU A 48 -14.77 2.47 5.81
CA LEU A 48 -13.71 3.49 5.90
C LEU A 48 -12.95 3.34 7.22
N GLU A 49 -13.63 3.14 8.35
CA GLU A 49 -13.01 2.92 9.65
C GLU A 49 -12.08 1.70 9.63
N ARG A 50 -12.55 0.54 9.13
CA ARG A 50 -11.70 -0.66 8.98
C ARG A 50 -10.49 -0.41 8.08
N TYR A 51 -10.69 0.36 7.02
CA TYR A 51 -9.61 0.72 6.12
C TYR A 51 -8.60 1.66 6.78
N CYS A 52 -9.05 2.71 7.48
CA CYS A 52 -8.20 3.60 8.26
C CYS A 52 -7.43 2.82 9.33
N ARG A 53 -8.09 1.91 10.08
CA ARG A 53 -7.45 1.03 11.07
C ARG A 53 -6.29 0.22 10.48
N SER A 54 -6.44 -0.27 9.24
CA SER A 54 -5.35 -0.98 8.55
C SER A 54 -4.12 -0.11 8.26
N ILE A 55 -4.30 1.21 8.24
CA ILE A 55 -3.25 2.22 7.99
C ILE A 55 -2.68 2.71 9.33
N VAL A 56 -3.51 3.30 10.20
CA VAL A 56 -3.07 3.96 11.44
C VAL A 56 -2.70 2.99 12.56
N ARG A 57 -3.29 1.78 12.57
CA ARG A 57 -3.10 0.75 13.60
C ARG A 57 -3.36 1.26 15.03
N HIS A 58 -4.31 2.17 15.16
CA HIS A 58 -4.78 2.72 16.43
C HIS A 58 -6.29 2.94 16.29
N ASP A 59 -7.05 2.52 17.29
CA ASP A 59 -8.50 2.42 17.17
C ASP A 59 -9.20 3.78 17.15
N GLU A 60 -8.74 4.70 18.00
CA GLU A 60 -9.27 6.06 18.07
C GLU A 60 -8.92 6.84 16.80
N ASP A 61 -7.66 6.82 16.39
CA ASP A 61 -7.19 7.47 15.15
C ASP A 61 -7.95 6.96 13.92
N ALA A 62 -8.32 5.67 13.90
CA ALA A 62 -9.07 5.09 12.79
C ALA A 62 -10.49 5.64 12.72
N ARG A 63 -11.15 5.78 13.88
CA ARG A 63 -12.49 6.39 14.00
C ARG A 63 -12.42 7.86 13.61
N ASP A 64 -11.42 8.59 14.08
CA ASP A 64 -11.21 10.01 13.77
C ASP A 64 -10.94 10.23 12.29
N ALA A 65 -10.06 9.42 11.68
CA ALA A 65 -9.78 9.47 10.25
C ALA A 65 -11.05 9.25 9.42
N ALA A 66 -11.86 8.24 9.78
CA ALA A 66 -13.09 7.91 9.09
C ALA A 66 -14.15 9.02 9.25
N GLN A 67 -14.27 9.59 10.45
CA GLN A 67 -15.19 10.68 10.72
C GLN A 67 -14.80 11.96 9.96
N SER A 68 -13.51 12.34 9.99
CA SER A 68 -12.97 13.44 9.19
C SER A 68 -13.22 13.22 7.71
N ALA A 69 -13.02 11.99 7.21
CA ALA A 69 -13.27 11.65 5.83
C ALA A 69 -14.76 11.82 5.43
N MET A 70 -15.68 11.41 6.29
CA MET A 70 -17.12 11.61 6.06
C MET A 70 -17.52 13.10 6.10
N ALA A 71 -16.96 13.89 7.02
CA ALA A 71 -17.20 15.33 7.07
C ALA A 71 -16.67 16.04 5.80
N LYS A 72 -15.46 15.69 5.36
CA LYS A 72 -14.88 16.20 4.10
C LYS A 72 -15.67 15.71 2.89
N ALA A 73 -16.21 14.50 2.92
CA ALA A 73 -17.08 14.00 1.88
C ALA A 73 -18.39 14.80 1.78
N LEU A 74 -19.02 15.17 2.91
CA LEU A 74 -20.22 16.02 2.89
C LEU A 74 -19.96 17.36 2.20
N VAL A 75 -18.88 18.06 2.59
CA VAL A 75 -18.47 19.33 1.98
C VAL A 75 -18.12 19.14 0.50
N GLY A 76 -17.40 18.05 0.18
CA GLY A 76 -16.98 17.74 -1.18
C GLY A 76 -18.13 17.40 -2.12
N LEU A 77 -19.16 16.71 -1.63
CA LEU A 77 -20.38 16.39 -2.40
C LEU A 77 -21.16 17.65 -2.77
N ARG A 78 -21.22 18.65 -1.88
CA ARG A 78 -21.85 19.94 -2.17
C ARG A 78 -21.12 20.75 -3.25
N ARG A 79 -19.80 20.55 -3.39
CA ARG A 79 -18.95 21.24 -4.38
C ARG A 79 -18.85 20.49 -5.71
N ASN A 80 -19.26 19.24 -5.75
CA ASN A 80 -18.98 18.33 -6.86
C ASN A 80 -20.26 17.56 -7.18
N ASP A 81 -20.98 17.97 -8.24
CA ASP A 81 -22.32 17.51 -8.65
C ASP A 81 -22.44 15.98 -8.85
N GLY A 82 -22.42 15.23 -7.75
CA GLY A 82 -22.45 13.79 -7.71
C GLY A 82 -21.18 13.16 -8.26
N ALA A 83 -20.22 12.84 -7.38
CA ALA A 83 -19.01 12.09 -7.73
C ALA A 83 -19.38 10.83 -8.55
N LEU A 84 -19.08 10.86 -9.87
CA LEU A 84 -19.27 9.73 -10.79
C LEU A 84 -18.57 8.44 -10.30
N HIS A 85 -17.61 8.58 -9.37
CA HIS A 85 -16.87 7.52 -8.70
C HIS A 85 -16.86 7.70 -7.18
N LEU A 86 -18.05 7.72 -6.54
CA LEU A 86 -18.20 7.94 -5.10
C LEU A 86 -17.28 7.05 -4.25
N GLN A 87 -17.34 5.73 -4.41
CA GLN A 87 -16.56 4.80 -3.58
C GLN A 87 -15.04 5.06 -3.69
N PRO A 88 -14.43 5.09 -4.88
CA PRO A 88 -13.01 5.44 -5.04
C PRO A 88 -12.64 6.78 -4.43
N TRP A 89 -13.50 7.79 -4.61
CA TRP A 89 -13.28 9.12 -4.09
C TRP A 89 -13.32 9.16 -2.55
N LEU A 90 -14.28 8.47 -1.93
CA LEU A 90 -14.35 8.33 -0.46
C LEU A 90 -13.11 7.64 0.11
N PHE A 91 -12.66 6.54 -0.51
CA PHE A 91 -11.45 5.83 -0.07
C PHE A 91 -10.17 6.65 -0.28
N ARG A 92 -10.12 7.53 -1.30
CA ARG A 92 -9.03 8.51 -1.46
C ARG A 92 -9.00 9.51 -0.31
N ILE A 93 -10.16 10.07 0.06
CA ILE A 93 -10.26 11.00 1.21
C ILE A 93 -9.80 10.28 2.48
N ALA A 94 -10.37 9.12 2.78
CA ALA A 94 -10.03 8.35 3.98
C ALA A 94 -8.54 7.95 4.04
N HIS A 95 -7.93 7.59 2.90
CA HIS A 95 -6.50 7.32 2.84
C HIS A 95 -5.69 8.57 3.22
N ASN A 96 -6.03 9.74 2.68
CA ASN A 96 -5.34 10.98 2.97
C ASN A 96 -5.45 11.38 4.45
N GLU A 97 -6.64 11.22 5.05
CA GLU A 97 -6.84 11.48 6.49
C GLU A 97 -5.98 10.56 7.36
N ALA A 98 -5.99 9.26 7.08
CA ALA A 98 -5.21 8.28 7.81
C ALA A 98 -3.69 8.54 7.70
N ILE A 99 -3.20 8.90 6.51
CA ILE A 99 -1.79 9.26 6.30
C ILE A 99 -1.43 10.58 7.00
N THR A 100 -2.35 11.55 7.04
CA THR A 100 -2.13 12.84 7.72
C THR A 100 -1.96 12.62 9.23
N LEU A 101 -2.84 11.83 9.84
CA LEU A 101 -2.74 11.48 11.26
C LEU A 101 -1.44 10.73 11.58
N LEU A 102 -1.07 9.74 10.76
CA LEU A 102 0.20 9.01 10.91
C LEU A 102 1.43 9.94 10.88
N ARG A 103 1.43 10.97 10.03
CA ARG A 103 2.54 11.93 9.93
C ARG A 103 2.61 12.90 11.10
N GLY A 104 1.47 13.18 11.74
CA GLY A 104 1.39 14.05 12.91
C GLY A 104 1.76 13.36 14.22
N ARG A 105 1.95 12.04 14.23
CA ARG A 105 2.24 11.27 15.43
C ARG A 105 3.72 11.38 15.85
N PRO A 106 4.02 11.72 17.11
CA PRO A 106 5.36 11.51 17.68
C PRO A 106 5.70 10.02 17.63
N ALA A 107 6.98 9.66 17.40
CA ALA A 107 7.44 8.29 17.13
C ALA A 107 7.20 7.25 18.27
N HIS A 108 6.53 7.63 19.36
CA HIS A 108 6.31 6.78 20.53
C HIS A 108 4.85 6.80 20.96
N VAL A 109 3.99 6.00 20.32
CA VAL A 109 2.89 5.33 21.02
C VAL A 109 2.65 4.01 20.27
N ALA A 110 3.26 2.93 20.78
CA ALA A 110 2.90 1.58 20.40
C ALA A 110 2.38 0.90 21.66
N LEU A 111 1.06 0.95 21.85
CA LEU A 111 0.34 0.05 22.73
C LEU A 111 -0.98 -0.26 22.03
N ASP A 112 -1.03 -1.43 21.41
CA ASP A 112 -2.00 -2.45 21.77
C ASP A 112 -1.55 -3.78 21.15
N ASP A 113 -0.97 -4.64 21.99
CA ASP A 113 -0.64 -6.03 21.67
C ASP A 113 -1.79 -6.97 22.08
N ASP A 114 -3.02 -6.45 22.11
CA ASP A 114 -4.21 -7.26 22.37
C ASP A 114 -4.72 -7.87 21.07
N LEU A 115 -3.89 -8.75 20.49
CA LEU A 115 -4.42 -9.81 19.65
C LEU A 115 -4.77 -10.98 20.58
N LEU A 116 -6.07 -11.21 20.74
CA LEU A 116 -6.71 -12.44 21.23
C LEU A 116 -5.75 -13.63 21.34
N ALA A 117 -5.57 -14.13 22.57
CA ALA A 117 -4.98 -15.44 22.79
C ALA A 117 -5.79 -16.45 21.96
N PRO A 118 -5.18 -17.13 20.98
CA PRO A 118 -5.90 -18.10 20.18
C PRO A 118 -6.23 -19.29 21.09
N VAL A 119 -7.51 -19.63 21.18
CA VAL A 119 -7.92 -20.96 21.63
C VAL A 119 -7.53 -21.93 20.50
N GLY A 120 -6.43 -22.69 20.67
CA GLY A 120 -5.89 -23.58 19.63
C GLY A 120 -4.38 -23.82 19.75
N ASP A 121 -3.75 -24.30 18.67
CA ASP A 121 -2.29 -24.56 18.55
C ASP A 121 -1.46 -23.30 18.83
N PRO A 122 -0.80 -23.19 20.01
CA PRO A 122 -0.05 -22.00 20.38
C PRO A 122 1.16 -21.76 19.47
N LEU A 123 1.78 -22.84 18.96
CA LEU A 123 2.94 -22.74 18.08
C LEU A 123 2.52 -22.20 16.70
N GLY A 124 1.48 -22.77 16.10
CA GLY A 124 0.93 -22.29 14.83
C GLY A 124 0.50 -20.82 14.91
N ALA A 125 -0.10 -20.40 16.03
CA ALA A 125 -0.48 -19.01 16.24
C ALA A 125 0.72 -18.06 16.38
N LEU A 126 1.77 -18.48 17.07
CA LEU A 126 3.00 -17.71 17.20
C LEU A 126 3.68 -17.54 15.82
N LEU A 127 3.80 -18.64 15.06
CA LEU A 127 4.36 -18.63 13.71
C LEU A 127 3.56 -17.73 12.76
N ALA A 128 2.21 -17.78 12.84
CA ALA A 128 1.35 -16.92 12.03
C ALA A 128 1.52 -15.43 12.39
N ARG A 129 1.62 -15.10 13.69
CA ARG A 129 1.90 -13.72 14.15
C ARG A 129 3.25 -13.23 13.66
N GLU A 130 4.28 -14.06 13.76
CA GLU A 130 5.62 -13.71 13.32
C GLU A 130 5.70 -13.52 11.81
N HIS A 131 5.10 -14.43 11.04
CA HIS A 131 4.98 -14.31 9.59
C HIS A 131 4.22 -13.03 9.18
N LEU A 132 3.10 -12.73 9.86
CA LEU A 132 2.35 -11.50 9.64
C LEU A 132 3.20 -10.26 9.94
N ALA A 133 3.91 -10.22 11.07
CA ALA A 133 4.77 -9.11 11.43
C ALA A 133 5.87 -8.87 10.38
N ARG A 134 6.52 -9.94 9.91
CA ARG A 134 7.54 -9.89 8.85
C ARG A 134 6.98 -9.40 7.51
N THR A 135 5.79 -9.86 7.13
CA THR A 135 5.11 -9.41 5.90
C THR A 135 4.70 -7.94 5.97
N LEU A 136 4.22 -7.49 7.12
CA LEU A 136 3.85 -6.09 7.32
C LEU A 136 5.07 -5.16 7.25
N GLU A 137 6.23 -5.60 7.71
CA GLU A 137 7.48 -4.87 7.53
C GLU A 137 7.88 -4.77 6.05
N SER A 138 7.74 -5.85 5.28
CA SER A 138 7.93 -5.80 3.82
C SER A 138 7.00 -4.79 3.14
N VAL A 139 5.75 -4.72 3.58
CA VAL A 139 4.76 -3.76 3.05
C VAL A 139 5.18 -2.32 3.36
N ARG A 140 5.79 -2.06 4.52
CA ARG A 140 6.31 -0.73 4.88
C ARG A 140 7.44 -0.28 3.96
N GLU A 141 8.29 -1.21 3.53
CA GLU A 141 9.42 -0.95 2.62
C GLU A 141 9.00 -0.74 1.16
N LEU A 142 7.75 -1.04 0.80
CA LEU A 142 7.26 -0.78 -0.55
C LEU A 142 7.26 0.73 -0.85
N PRO A 143 7.59 1.12 -2.10
CA PRO A 143 7.37 2.49 -2.56
C PRO A 143 5.95 2.98 -2.26
N ALA A 144 5.79 4.24 -1.87
CA ALA A 144 4.52 4.78 -1.35
C ALA A 144 3.32 4.45 -2.25
N LEU A 145 3.46 4.63 -3.57
CA LEU A 145 2.39 4.31 -4.53
C LEU A 145 2.05 2.81 -4.60
N GLN A 146 3.03 1.92 -4.43
CA GLN A 146 2.81 0.48 -4.40
C GLN A 146 2.06 0.09 -3.13
N ARG A 147 2.46 0.62 -1.98
CA ARG A 147 1.81 0.40 -0.69
C ARG A 147 0.36 0.91 -0.69
N GLU A 148 0.13 2.12 -1.19
CA GLU A 148 -1.22 2.71 -1.33
C GLU A 148 -2.10 1.86 -2.25
N ALA A 149 -1.65 1.55 -3.47
CA ALA A 149 -2.43 0.77 -4.43
C ALA A 149 -2.71 -0.65 -3.93
N LEU A 150 -1.75 -1.26 -3.22
CA LEU A 150 -1.94 -2.57 -2.60
C LEU A 150 -2.98 -2.51 -1.49
N SER A 151 -2.95 -1.49 -0.62
CA SER A 151 -3.95 -1.31 0.45
C SER A 151 -5.36 -1.08 -0.12
N LEU A 152 -5.49 -0.20 -1.13
CA LEU A 152 -6.75 0.03 -1.83
C LEU A 152 -7.29 -1.25 -2.49
N ARG A 153 -6.42 -2.14 -2.94
CA ARG A 153 -6.82 -3.43 -3.52
C ARG A 153 -7.18 -4.47 -2.47
N ALA A 154 -6.28 -4.72 -1.53
CA ALA A 154 -6.36 -5.85 -0.61
C ALA A 154 -7.30 -5.58 0.57
N VAL A 155 -7.36 -4.34 1.04
CA VAL A 155 -8.17 -3.96 2.20
C VAL A 155 -9.48 -3.30 1.77
N ALA A 156 -9.42 -2.29 0.89
CA ALA A 156 -10.62 -1.57 0.45
C ALA A 156 -11.42 -2.31 -0.64
N GLY A 157 -10.83 -3.34 -1.27
CA GLY A 157 -11.48 -4.16 -2.29
C GLY A 157 -11.74 -3.44 -3.62
N LEU A 158 -11.02 -2.36 -3.91
CA LEU A 158 -11.24 -1.58 -5.13
C LEU A 158 -10.71 -2.30 -6.38
N SER A 159 -11.43 -2.18 -7.49
CA SER A 159 -10.96 -2.62 -8.81
C SER A 159 -9.79 -1.76 -9.32
N HIS A 160 -9.06 -2.22 -10.34
CA HIS A 160 -7.95 -1.43 -10.89
C HIS A 160 -8.38 -0.09 -11.50
N GLU A 161 -9.59 -0.02 -12.05
CA GLU A 161 -10.18 1.23 -12.57
C GLU A 161 -10.44 2.21 -11.44
N GLU A 162 -11.05 1.72 -10.36
CA GLU A 162 -11.31 2.47 -9.14
C GLU A 162 -10.03 2.93 -8.44
N ILE A 163 -9.00 2.08 -8.37
CA ILE A 163 -7.68 2.46 -7.84
C ILE A 163 -7.05 3.53 -8.72
N GLY A 164 -7.16 3.43 -10.05
CA GLY A 164 -6.68 4.46 -10.96
C GLY A 164 -7.35 5.81 -10.69
N ALA A 165 -8.69 5.83 -10.58
CA ALA A 165 -9.45 7.02 -10.21
C ALA A 165 -9.05 7.56 -8.83
N ALA A 166 -8.89 6.68 -7.84
CA ALA A 166 -8.53 7.03 -6.47
C ALA A 166 -7.09 7.53 -6.34
N THR A 167 -6.16 7.14 -7.21
CA THR A 167 -4.75 7.55 -7.15
C THR A 167 -4.37 8.60 -8.20
N GLY A 168 -5.27 8.95 -9.13
CA GLY A 168 -4.98 9.87 -10.23
C GLY A 168 -4.12 9.22 -11.33
N THR A 169 -4.22 7.90 -11.50
CA THR A 169 -3.47 7.13 -12.49
C THR A 169 -4.38 6.35 -13.44
N SER A 170 -3.82 5.78 -14.52
CA SER A 170 -4.59 4.92 -15.42
C SER A 170 -4.86 3.55 -14.79
N ALA A 171 -5.97 2.89 -15.18
CA ALA A 171 -6.28 1.53 -14.72
C ALA A 171 -5.17 0.51 -15.05
N ALA A 172 -4.51 0.68 -16.20
CA ALA A 172 -3.36 -0.13 -16.61
C ALA A 172 -2.16 0.09 -15.68
N ARG A 173 -1.86 1.35 -15.33
CA ARG A 173 -0.81 1.68 -14.36
C ARG A 173 -1.15 1.13 -12.98
N ALA A 174 -2.38 1.29 -12.50
CA ALA A 174 -2.83 0.75 -11.23
C ALA A 174 -2.66 -0.78 -11.16
N LYS A 175 -3.05 -1.51 -12.22
CA LYS A 175 -2.80 -2.95 -12.34
C LYS A 175 -1.31 -3.29 -12.24
N HIS A 176 -0.46 -2.59 -12.98
CA HIS A 176 0.97 -2.83 -12.96
C HIS A 176 1.60 -2.51 -11.59
N VAL A 177 1.17 -1.44 -10.92
CA VAL A 177 1.63 -1.07 -9.59
C VAL A 177 1.25 -2.13 -8.55
N VAL A 178 0.00 -2.61 -8.54
CA VAL A 178 -0.44 -3.69 -7.65
C VAL A 178 0.34 -4.98 -7.91
N PHE A 179 0.55 -5.32 -9.19
CA PHE A 179 1.35 -6.48 -9.56
C PHE A 179 2.79 -6.36 -9.04
N ARG A 180 3.43 -5.20 -9.23
CA ARG A 180 4.80 -4.94 -8.74
C ARG A 180 4.88 -4.99 -7.22
N ALA A 181 3.88 -4.47 -6.51
CA ALA A 181 3.80 -4.57 -5.06
C ALA A 181 3.80 -6.03 -4.61
N ARG A 182 2.93 -6.87 -5.18
CA ARG A 182 2.86 -8.31 -4.86
C ARG A 182 4.14 -9.05 -5.20
N ALA A 183 4.70 -8.81 -6.38
CA ALA A 183 5.94 -9.44 -6.82
C ALA A 183 7.12 -9.05 -5.89
N ALA A 184 7.17 -7.81 -5.41
CA ALA A 184 8.18 -7.37 -4.46
C ALA A 184 8.02 -8.06 -3.09
N LEU A 185 6.80 -8.27 -2.61
CA LEU A 185 6.55 -8.99 -1.36
C LEU A 185 6.95 -10.47 -1.47
N ILE A 186 6.54 -11.15 -2.56
CA ILE A 186 6.91 -12.55 -2.81
C ILE A 186 8.43 -12.69 -2.89
N ALA A 187 9.09 -11.82 -3.66
CA ALA A 187 10.54 -11.88 -3.80
C ALA A 187 11.27 -11.55 -2.49
N ASP A 188 10.70 -10.70 -1.64
CA ASP A 188 11.25 -10.42 -0.31
C ASP A 188 11.12 -11.61 0.65
N GLU A 189 9.97 -12.28 0.62
CA GLU A 189 9.74 -13.52 1.36
C GLU A 189 10.73 -14.60 0.93
N SER A 190 10.82 -14.91 -0.37
CA SER A 190 11.79 -15.88 -0.88
C SER A 190 13.23 -15.51 -0.54
N ALA A 191 13.57 -14.22 -0.58
CA ALA A 191 14.91 -13.76 -0.22
C ALA A 191 15.26 -13.99 1.26
N ARG A 192 14.27 -13.95 2.16
CA ARG A 192 14.51 -14.22 3.60
C ARG A 192 14.74 -15.69 3.86
N ASP A 193 14.08 -16.54 3.10
CA ASP A 193 14.18 -17.99 3.22
C ASP A 193 15.41 -18.56 2.48
N GLU A 194 16.14 -17.71 1.74
CA GLU A 194 17.36 -18.09 1.04
C GLU A 194 18.49 -18.51 2.00
N ASP A 195 19.27 -19.51 1.60
CA ASP A 195 20.37 -20.04 2.40
C ASP A 195 21.49 -19.02 2.64
N CYS A 196 21.96 -18.95 3.89
CA CYS A 196 23.07 -18.06 4.27
C CYS A 196 24.35 -18.32 3.46
N SER A 197 24.61 -19.57 3.06
CA SER A 197 25.78 -19.96 2.26
C SER A 197 25.75 -19.32 0.87
N VAL A 198 24.59 -19.39 0.20
CA VAL A 198 24.35 -18.78 -1.12
C VAL A 198 24.54 -17.27 -1.05
N ILE A 199 23.95 -16.63 -0.05
CA ILE A 199 24.05 -15.17 0.12
C ILE A 199 25.49 -14.72 0.41
N ARG A 200 26.22 -15.44 1.26
CA ARG A 200 27.62 -15.14 1.55
C ARG A 200 28.52 -15.33 0.33
N ALA A 201 28.27 -16.35 -0.50
CA ALA A 201 28.97 -16.54 -1.77
C ALA A 201 28.77 -15.33 -2.70
N LEU A 202 27.51 -14.92 -2.91
CA LEU A 202 27.16 -13.75 -3.73
C LEU A 202 27.82 -12.45 -3.23
N LEU A 203 27.91 -12.27 -1.91
CA LEU A 203 28.52 -11.09 -1.29
C LEU A 203 30.06 -11.12 -1.35
N GLY A 204 30.66 -12.31 -1.29
CA GLY A 204 32.11 -12.52 -1.29
C GLY A 204 32.79 -12.14 -2.61
N GLU A 205 32.09 -12.28 -3.73
CA GLU A 205 32.60 -11.87 -5.05
C GLU A 205 32.91 -10.37 -5.13
N GLY A 206 32.23 -9.54 -4.33
CA GLY A 206 32.52 -8.10 -4.22
C GLY A 206 31.86 -7.18 -5.21
N ASP A 207 30.96 -7.67 -6.05
CA ASP A 207 30.22 -6.82 -6.97
C ASP A 207 29.16 -5.99 -6.21
N GLY A 208 29.32 -4.67 -6.21
CA GLY A 208 28.33 -3.72 -5.68
C GLY A 208 26.93 -3.85 -6.30
N ARG A 209 26.83 -4.39 -7.52
CA ARG A 209 25.53 -4.73 -8.16
C ARG A 209 24.88 -5.92 -7.48
N ARG A 210 25.62 -6.99 -7.12
CA ARG A 210 25.06 -8.15 -6.41
C ARG A 210 24.50 -7.80 -5.04
N ARG A 211 25.14 -6.86 -4.33
CA ARG A 211 24.62 -6.31 -3.07
C ARG A 211 23.27 -5.60 -3.20
N ARG A 212 22.97 -5.06 -4.39
CA ARG A 212 21.68 -4.42 -4.70
C ARG A 212 20.63 -5.42 -5.21
N ALA A 213 21.02 -6.65 -5.51
CA ALA A 213 20.10 -7.70 -5.90
C ALA A 213 19.04 -7.90 -4.83
N LEU A 214 17.80 -8.14 -5.27
CA LEU A 214 16.65 -8.24 -4.39
C LEU A 214 16.80 -9.39 -3.38
N ALA A 215 17.32 -10.54 -3.82
CA ALA A 215 17.63 -11.69 -2.97
C ALA A 215 18.59 -11.33 -1.83
N VAL A 216 19.68 -10.64 -2.13
CA VAL A 216 20.66 -10.21 -1.11
C VAL A 216 20.06 -9.17 -0.16
N ARG A 217 19.37 -8.15 -0.67
CA ARG A 217 18.74 -7.12 0.17
C ARG A 217 17.61 -7.65 1.04
N GLY A 218 16.83 -8.61 0.55
CA GLY A 218 15.78 -9.28 1.32
C GLY A 218 16.36 -10.16 2.43
N HIS A 219 17.33 -11.01 2.10
CA HIS A 219 18.00 -11.85 3.09
C HIS A 219 18.67 -11.02 4.19
N LEU A 220 19.41 -9.98 3.82
CA LEU A 220 20.08 -9.11 4.79
C LEU A 220 19.10 -8.34 5.69
N ARG A 221 17.81 -8.20 5.34
CA ARG A 221 16.81 -7.64 6.26
C ARG A 221 16.37 -8.66 7.32
N GLY A 222 16.27 -9.94 6.96
CA GLY A 222 15.89 -11.01 7.89
C GLY A 222 17.05 -11.60 8.72
N CYS A 223 18.25 -11.68 8.16
CA CYS A 223 19.36 -12.44 8.74
C CYS A 223 20.45 -11.57 9.37
N GLY A 224 20.50 -11.51 10.71
CA GLY A 224 21.52 -10.79 11.46
C GLY A 224 22.94 -11.31 11.23
N ALA A 225 23.10 -12.63 11.08
CA ALA A 225 24.40 -13.25 10.84
C ALA A 225 25.01 -12.82 9.51
N CYS A 226 24.21 -12.80 8.42
CA CYS A 226 24.68 -12.33 7.11
C CYS A 226 24.92 -10.82 7.08
N ARG A 227 24.17 -10.00 7.84
CA ARG A 227 24.50 -8.57 8.03
C ARG A 227 25.86 -8.37 8.68
N ALA A 228 26.12 -9.07 9.77
CA ALA A 228 27.39 -9.00 10.50
C ALA A 228 28.55 -9.46 9.61
N TRP A 229 28.37 -10.57 8.89
CA TRP A 229 29.34 -11.08 7.93
C TRP A 229 29.64 -10.08 6.82
N ASP A 230 28.61 -9.47 6.22
CA ASP A 230 28.79 -8.49 5.14
C ASP A 230 29.55 -7.23 5.60
N ALA A 231 29.23 -6.74 6.80
CA ALA A 231 29.93 -5.62 7.41
C ALA A 231 31.42 -5.94 7.65
N ALA A 232 31.72 -7.12 8.19
CA ALA A 232 33.10 -7.58 8.39
C ALA A 232 33.85 -7.77 7.06
N HIS A 233 33.20 -8.36 6.05
CA HIS A 233 33.77 -8.58 4.74
C HIS A 233 34.11 -7.26 4.02
N ARG A 234 33.23 -6.25 4.10
CA ARG A 234 33.51 -4.90 3.57
C ARG A 234 34.72 -4.27 4.24
N ARG A 235 34.82 -4.33 5.58
CA ARG A 235 35.96 -3.77 6.32
C ARG A 235 37.28 -4.38 5.87
N ARG A 236 37.33 -5.71 5.67
CA ARG A 236 38.53 -6.41 5.18
C ARG A 236 38.96 -6.03 3.76
N ARG A 237 38.02 -5.70 2.87
CA ARG A 237 38.36 -5.25 1.50
C ARG A 237 38.84 -3.81 1.43
N ILE A 238 38.41 -2.96 2.37
CA ILE A 238 38.77 -1.54 2.40
C ILE A 238 40.08 -1.32 3.17
N ALA A 239 40.41 -2.22 4.11
CA ALA A 239 41.71 -2.19 4.79
C ALA A 239 42.85 -2.32 3.76
N PRO A 240 43.82 -1.39 3.75
CA PRO A 240 45.00 -1.53 2.90
C PRO A 240 45.72 -2.83 3.28
N ALA A 241 46.27 -3.53 2.28
CA ALA A 241 47.15 -4.67 2.53
C ALA A 241 48.29 -4.16 3.43
N ALA A 242 48.30 -4.59 4.69
CA ALA A 242 49.41 -4.29 5.59
C ALA A 242 50.67 -4.93 4.97
N ALA A 243 51.66 -4.07 4.70
CA ALA A 243 52.97 -4.42 4.17
C ALA A 243 53.75 -5.30 5.16
#